data_AF-A0A954LZ13-F1
#
_entry.id   AF-A0A954LZ13-F1
#
_cell.length_a   1.000
_cell.length_b   1.000
_cell.length_c   1.000
_cell.angle_alpha   90.00
_cell.angle_beta   90.00
_cell.angle_gamma   90.00
#
_symmetry.space_group_name_H-M   'P 1'
#
loop_
_entity.id
_entity.type
_entity.pdbx_description
1 polymer ?
#
loop_
_entity_poly.entity_id
_entity_poly.type
_entity_poly.pdbx_seq_one_letter_code
_entity_poly.pdbx_strand_id
1 'polypeptide(L)'
;MSKFGPILVILLAMLSIGFMGFAGVGTFGGPNWSAMANSMKDYQITQNTGADTTWTAVSSNDESLKTSSVLPEVIVAALDHKTGVVQAELNELNEEEQTIQQNRESLNSQIEVDKVSLDTYRDRQAQLLVSLGEQVAALSRQAVQKTDQASAIEKEVEDRRSDVFRQQNQLEVLRADQARIGQISQQMIDLIEQIDADLEKARRREKQLRQQLGEDY
;
A
#
# COMPACT_ATOMS: atom_id res chain seq x y z
N MET A 1 -99.02 34.97 20.15
CA MET A 1 -97.97 35.91 20.63
C MET A 1 -97.93 35.76 22.14
N SER A 2 -96.86 35.46 22.88
CA SER A 2 -95.48 35.96 22.80
C SER A 2 -94.51 35.08 23.65
N LYS A 3 -94.51 33.75 23.53
CA LYS A 3 -93.60 32.90 24.33
C LYS A 3 -92.10 33.04 23.98
N PHE A 4 -91.76 33.73 22.88
CA PHE A 4 -90.38 33.96 22.44
C PHE A 4 -89.76 35.25 23.01
N GLY A 5 -90.57 36.20 23.51
CA GLY A 5 -90.08 37.48 24.02
C GLY A 5 -89.16 37.37 25.25
N PRO A 6 -89.52 36.60 26.30
CA PRO A 6 -88.71 36.49 27.51
C PRO A 6 -87.37 35.79 27.26
N ILE A 7 -87.38 34.75 26.42
CA ILE A 7 -86.18 33.97 26.09
C ILE A 7 -85.19 34.83 25.30
N LEU A 8 -85.68 35.65 24.36
CA LEU A 8 -84.83 36.49 23.54
C LEU A 8 -84.18 37.63 24.35
N VAL A 9 -84.88 38.18 25.35
CA VAL A 9 -84.33 39.21 26.26
C VAL A 9 -83.23 38.64 27.16
N ILE A 10 -83.41 37.42 27.69
CA ILE A 10 -82.39 36.75 28.51
C ILE A 10 -81.14 36.45 27.68
N LEU A 11 -81.32 35.99 26.44
CA LEU A 11 -80.22 35.66 25.53
C LEU A 11 -79.45 36.93 25.11
N LEU A 12 -80.16 38.04 24.85
CA LEU A 12 -79.55 39.33 24.54
C LEU A 12 -78.77 39.90 25.74
N ALA A 13 -79.30 39.76 26.96
CA ALA A 13 -78.62 40.20 28.17
C ALA A 13 -77.34 39.38 28.44
N MET A 14 -77.38 38.04 28.26
CA MET A 14 -76.18 37.21 28.38
C MET A 14 -75.13 37.53 27.32
N LEU A 15 -75.54 37.77 26.07
CA LEU A 15 -74.64 38.19 25.00
C LEU A 15 -74.03 39.56 25.27
N SER A 16 -74.80 40.51 25.82
CA SER A 16 -74.31 41.84 26.18
C SER A 16 -73.32 41.78 27.36
N ILE A 17 -73.59 40.97 28.37
CA ILE A 17 -72.67 40.73 29.50
C ILE A 17 -71.40 40.02 29.03
N GLY A 18 -71.52 39.03 28.14
CA GLY A 18 -70.37 38.35 27.52
C GLY A 18 -69.50 39.29 26.68
N PHE A 19 -70.13 40.18 25.89
CA PHE A 19 -69.42 41.17 25.10
C PHE A 19 -68.78 42.26 25.97
N MET A 20 -69.42 42.66 27.06
CA MET A 20 -68.87 43.62 28.03
C MET A 20 -67.71 43.01 28.83
N GLY A 21 -67.78 41.71 29.16
CA GLY A 21 -66.66 40.96 29.74
C GLY A 21 -65.47 40.84 28.78
N PHE A 22 -65.72 40.55 27.50
CA PHE A 22 -64.67 40.45 26.49
C PHE A 22 -64.05 41.82 26.14
N ALA A 23 -64.87 42.87 26.05
CA ALA A 23 -64.42 44.25 25.87
C ALA A 23 -63.65 44.76 27.10
N GLY A 24 -64.06 44.37 28.31
CA GLY A 24 -63.37 44.70 29.57
C GLY A 24 -61.99 44.05 29.67
N VAL A 25 -61.86 42.78 29.29
CA VAL A 25 -60.56 42.09 29.24
C VAL A 25 -59.69 42.63 28.10
N GLY A 26 -60.27 42.99 26.96
CA GLY A 26 -59.54 43.64 25.85
C GLY A 26 -59.04 45.05 26.17
N THR A 27 -59.72 45.79 27.07
CA THR A 27 -59.35 47.17 27.45
C THR A 27 -58.43 47.25 28.68
N PHE A 28 -58.52 46.31 29.62
CA PHE A 28 -57.74 46.33 30.87
C PHE A 28 -56.83 45.10 31.10
N GLY A 29 -56.91 44.06 30.28
CA GLY A 29 -56.20 42.78 30.44
C GLY A 29 -55.18 42.45 29.35
N GLY A 30 -54.73 43.43 28.57
CA GLY A 30 -53.67 43.23 27.58
C GLY A 30 -52.31 42.87 28.22
N PRO A 31 -51.40 42.20 27.49
CA PRO A 31 -50.04 41.96 27.95
C PRO A 31 -49.39 43.25 28.45
N ASN A 32 -48.53 43.15 29.47
CA ASN A 32 -47.77 44.31 29.93
C ASN A 32 -46.68 44.66 28.90
N TRP A 33 -47.07 45.39 27.86
CA TRP A 33 -46.23 45.76 26.72
C TRP A 33 -45.02 46.60 27.14
N SER A 34 -45.15 47.43 28.18
CA SER A 34 -44.00 48.20 28.68
C SER A 34 -42.97 47.32 29.38
N ALA A 35 -43.41 46.32 30.15
CA ALA A 35 -42.50 45.31 30.72
C ALA A 35 -41.85 44.45 29.63
N MET A 36 -42.58 44.13 28.57
CA MET A 36 -42.07 43.36 27.44
C MET A 36 -41.03 44.15 26.62
N ALA A 37 -41.29 45.44 26.38
CA ALA A 37 -40.33 46.36 25.78
C ALA A 37 -39.01 46.41 26.57
N ASN A 38 -39.09 46.52 27.90
CA ASN A 38 -37.93 46.55 28.78
C ASN A 38 -37.16 45.21 28.86
N SER A 39 -37.80 44.10 28.49
CA SER A 39 -37.18 42.77 28.50
C SER A 39 -36.39 42.45 27.22
N MET A 40 -36.62 43.20 26.13
CA MET A 40 -35.98 42.99 24.84
C MET A 40 -34.64 43.73 24.77
N LYS A 41 -33.60 43.11 25.34
CA LYS A 41 -32.24 43.70 25.41
C LYS A 41 -31.58 43.95 24.05
N ASP A 42 -32.03 43.23 23.02
CA ASP A 42 -31.49 43.31 21.65
C ASP A 42 -32.20 44.38 20.80
N TYR A 43 -33.19 45.09 21.37
CA TYR A 43 -34.01 46.07 20.66
C TYR A 43 -34.18 47.35 21.48
N GLN A 44 -33.91 48.49 20.87
CA GLN A 44 -34.13 49.79 21.48
C GLN A 44 -35.50 50.34 21.04
N ILE A 45 -36.43 50.41 21.99
CA ILE A 45 -37.75 51.01 21.76
C ILE A 45 -37.75 52.43 22.33
N THR A 46 -37.90 53.42 21.46
CA THR A 46 -37.88 54.84 21.83
C THR A 46 -39.24 55.48 21.61
N GLN A 47 -39.62 56.38 22.52
CA GLN A 47 -40.81 57.21 22.40
C GLN A 47 -40.40 58.60 21.92
N ASN A 48 -41.00 59.08 20.84
CA ASN A 48 -40.84 60.44 20.37
C ASN A 48 -42.08 61.27 20.75
N THR A 49 -41.90 62.21 21.67
CA THR A 49 -42.93 63.15 22.14
C THR A 49 -42.92 64.42 21.30
N GLY A 50 -43.46 64.33 20.08
CA GLY A 50 -43.75 65.47 19.20
C GLY A 50 -45.24 65.85 19.19
N ALA A 51 -45.73 66.48 18.11
CA ALA A 51 -47.15 66.82 17.93
C ALA A 51 -48.07 65.57 17.96
N ASP A 52 -47.53 64.40 17.58
CA ASP A 52 -48.14 63.08 17.74
C ASP A 52 -47.15 62.15 18.45
N THR A 53 -47.60 61.42 19.48
CA THR A 53 -46.74 60.45 20.20
C THR A 53 -46.51 59.23 19.31
N THR A 54 -45.25 58.97 18.96
CA THR A 54 -44.85 57.81 18.14
C THR A 54 -43.80 56.97 18.86
N TRP A 55 -43.88 55.67 18.66
CA TRP A 55 -42.95 54.66 19.15
C TRP A 55 -42.16 54.10 17.97
N THR A 56 -40.86 53.91 18.15
CA THR A 56 -39.96 53.33 17.14
C THR A 56 -39.14 52.21 17.76
N ALA A 57 -39.08 51.05 17.09
CA ALA A 57 -38.15 49.96 17.43
C ALA A 57 -36.96 49.99 16.47
N VAL A 58 -35.77 49.97 17.07
CA VAL A 58 -34.49 49.81 16.38
C VAL A 58 -33.84 48.52 16.89
N SER A 59 -33.37 47.70 15.97
CA SER A 59 -32.58 46.49 16.30
C SER A 59 -31.19 46.86 16.80
N SER A 60 -30.50 45.95 17.49
CA SER A 60 -29.09 46.12 17.93
C SER A 60 -28.11 46.39 16.78
N ASN A 61 -28.52 46.11 15.54
CA ASN A 61 -27.74 46.35 14.32
C ASN A 61 -28.10 47.70 13.64
N ASP A 62 -28.71 48.63 14.38
CA ASP A 62 -29.18 49.94 13.92
C ASP A 62 -30.24 49.90 12.79
N GLU A 63 -30.90 48.75 12.60
CA GLU A 63 -31.99 48.60 11.64
C GLU A 63 -33.31 49.11 12.23
N SER A 64 -33.91 50.10 11.56
CA SER A 64 -35.23 50.61 11.92
C SER A 64 -36.31 49.65 11.44
N LEU A 65 -37.07 49.08 12.37
CA LEU A 65 -38.06 48.04 12.06
C LEU A 65 -39.42 48.65 11.72
N LYS A 66 -39.99 49.41 12.67
CA LYS A 66 -41.32 50.00 12.53
C LYS A 66 -41.48 51.20 13.45
N THR A 67 -42.15 52.23 12.95
CA THR A 67 -42.65 53.37 13.72
C THR A 67 -44.17 53.35 13.71
N SER A 68 -44.79 53.45 14.88
CA SER A 68 -46.26 53.47 15.03
C SER A 68 -46.67 54.31 16.24
N SER A 69 -47.88 54.85 16.25
CA SER A 69 -48.46 55.50 17.44
C SER A 69 -48.83 54.50 18.54
N VAL A 70 -48.82 53.20 18.22
CA VAL A 70 -49.22 52.10 19.10
C VAL A 70 -48.01 51.24 19.47
N LEU A 71 -47.58 51.30 20.74
CA LEU A 71 -46.46 50.53 21.30
C LEU A 71 -46.53 49.01 21.01
N PRO A 72 -47.69 48.32 21.15
CA PRO A 72 -47.83 46.91 20.79
C PRO A 72 -47.39 46.58 19.36
N GLU A 73 -47.67 47.44 18.37
CA GLU A 73 -47.31 47.16 16.98
C GLU A 73 -45.79 47.17 16.75
N VAL A 74 -45.10 48.02 17.51
CA VAL A 74 -43.65 48.17 17.47
C VAL A 74 -42.96 46.97 18.15
N ILE A 75 -43.54 46.48 19.24
CA ILE A 75 -43.09 45.26 19.93
C ILE A 75 -43.31 44.01 19.07
N VAL A 76 -44.48 43.87 18.44
CA VAL A 76 -44.75 42.73 17.54
C VAL A 76 -43.78 42.73 16.36
N ALA A 77 -43.50 43.88 15.75
CA ALA A 77 -42.48 44.00 14.71
C ALA A 77 -41.07 43.56 15.18
N ALA A 78 -40.67 43.90 16.41
CA ALA A 78 -39.39 43.44 16.97
C ALA A 78 -39.35 41.92 17.22
N LEU A 79 -40.46 41.32 17.67
CA LEU A 79 -40.58 39.88 17.88
C LEU A 79 -40.60 39.11 16.56
N ASP A 80 -41.32 39.62 15.55
CA ASP A 80 -41.35 39.04 14.21
C ASP A 80 -39.96 39.08 13.57
N HIS A 81 -39.24 40.20 13.71
CA HIS A 81 -37.85 40.31 13.27
C HIS A 81 -36.94 39.29 13.98
N LYS A 82 -37.01 39.18 15.32
CA LYS A 82 -36.23 38.20 16.09
C LYS A 82 -36.51 36.76 15.63
N THR A 83 -37.78 36.45 15.40
CA THR A 83 -38.21 35.12 14.92
C THR A 83 -37.67 34.85 13.52
N GLY A 84 -37.69 35.86 12.64
CA GLY A 84 -37.12 35.78 11.30
C GLY A 84 -35.61 35.52 11.31
N VAL A 85 -34.85 36.22 12.16
CA VAL A 85 -33.40 36.02 12.32
C VAL A 85 -33.09 34.61 12.82
N VAL A 86 -33.77 34.16 13.87
CA VAL A 86 -33.56 32.80 14.42
C VAL A 86 -33.96 31.73 13.40
N GLN A 87 -35.02 31.94 12.63
CA GLN A 87 -35.43 31.00 11.59
C GLN A 87 -34.42 30.96 10.43
N ALA A 88 -33.83 32.10 10.06
CA ALA A 88 -32.78 32.16 9.04
C ALA A 88 -31.52 31.40 9.52
N GLU A 89 -31.09 31.63 10.76
CA GLU A 89 -29.95 30.93 11.36
C GLU A 89 -30.21 29.41 11.46
N LEU A 90 -31.43 29.00 11.85
CA LEU A 90 -31.81 27.58 11.85
C LEU A 90 -31.78 26.97 10.46
N ASN A 91 -32.23 27.69 9.44
CA ASN A 91 -32.19 27.20 8.07
C ASN A 91 -30.75 27.03 7.58
N GLU A 92 -29.87 27.99 7.86
CA GLU A 92 -28.44 27.93 7.54
C GLU A 92 -27.75 26.74 8.23
N LEU A 93 -27.97 26.57 9.53
CA LEU A 93 -27.42 25.44 10.29
C LEU A 93 -27.92 24.09 9.78
N ASN A 94 -29.20 23.98 9.38
CA ASN A 94 -29.75 22.75 8.81
C ASN A 94 -29.11 22.42 7.45
N GLU A 95 -28.86 23.43 6.61
CA GLU A 95 -28.16 23.25 5.32
C GLU A 95 -26.69 22.83 5.53
N GLU A 96 -26.00 23.41 6.51
CA GLU A 96 -24.65 23.01 6.90
C GLU A 96 -24.62 21.57 7.44
N GLU A 97 -25.54 21.20 8.34
CA GLU A 97 -25.65 19.85 8.88
C GLU A 97 -25.82 18.82 7.77
N GLN A 98 -26.73 19.08 6.83
CA GLN A 98 -26.95 18.20 5.68
C GLN A 98 -25.69 18.05 4.82
N THR A 99 -24.98 19.14 4.57
CA THR A 99 -23.73 19.15 3.79
C THR A 99 -22.64 18.33 4.49
N ILE A 100 -22.46 18.53 5.80
CA ILE A 100 -21.49 17.79 6.59
C ILE A 100 -21.83 16.29 6.62
N GLN A 101 -23.12 15.95 6.72
CA GLN A 101 -23.57 14.57 6.75
C GLN A 101 -23.29 13.85 5.41
N GLN A 102 -23.56 14.50 4.28
CA GLN A 102 -23.21 13.99 2.95
C GLN A 102 -21.69 13.82 2.78
N ASN A 103 -20.90 14.80 3.21
CA ASN A 103 -19.44 14.72 3.16
C ASN A 103 -18.91 13.56 4.00
N ARG A 104 -19.47 13.34 5.20
CA ARG A 104 -19.10 12.24 6.08
C ARG A 104 -19.42 10.88 5.45
N GLU A 105 -20.59 10.73 4.84
CA GLU A 105 -20.97 9.49 4.14
C GLU A 105 -20.04 9.21 2.96
N SER A 106 -19.75 10.23 2.14
CA SER A 106 -18.79 10.14 1.04
C SER A 106 -17.40 9.71 1.51
N LEU A 107 -16.85 10.37 2.54
CA LEU A 107 -15.54 10.03 3.09
C LEU A 107 -15.50 8.61 3.68
N ASN A 108 -16.55 8.18 4.38
CA ASN A 108 -16.64 6.82 4.90
C ASN A 108 -16.62 5.78 3.77
N SER A 109 -17.33 6.05 2.67
CA SER A 109 -17.31 5.16 1.49
C SER A 109 -15.91 5.05 0.87
N GLN A 110 -15.18 6.18 0.78
CA GLN A 110 -13.83 6.23 0.23
C GLN A 110 -12.84 5.47 1.13
N ILE A 111 -12.93 5.67 2.46
CA ILE A 111 -12.10 4.95 3.44
C ILE A 111 -12.27 3.44 3.31
N GLU A 112 -13.50 2.95 3.09
CA GLU A 112 -13.74 1.51 2.95
C GLU A 112 -13.09 0.95 1.67
N VAL A 113 -13.20 1.66 0.55
CA VAL A 113 -12.54 1.30 -0.72
C VAL A 113 -11.01 1.32 -0.57
N ASP A 114 -10.47 2.33 0.11
CA ASP A 114 -9.04 2.47 0.34
C ASP A 114 -8.50 1.35 1.22
N LYS A 115 -9.23 0.97 2.29
CA LYS A 115 -8.85 -0.17 3.15
C LYS A 115 -8.75 -1.46 2.36
N VAL A 116 -9.75 -1.78 1.56
CA VAL A 116 -9.74 -3.01 0.72
C VAL A 116 -8.57 -2.98 -0.28
N SER A 117 -8.29 -1.82 -0.86
CA SER A 117 -7.18 -1.63 -1.79
C SER A 117 -5.82 -1.81 -1.10
N LEU A 118 -5.66 -1.27 0.10
CA LEU A 118 -4.45 -1.41 0.91
C LEU A 118 -4.24 -2.85 1.37
N ASP A 119 -5.30 -3.54 1.80
CA ASP A 119 -5.22 -4.96 2.18
C ASP A 119 -4.83 -5.83 0.98
N THR A 120 -5.45 -5.59 -0.20
CA THR A 120 -5.09 -6.30 -1.44
C THR A 120 -3.63 -6.05 -1.82
N TYR A 121 -3.17 -4.80 -1.71
CA TYR A 121 -1.79 -4.44 -1.98
C TYR A 121 -0.83 -5.14 -1.01
N ARG A 122 -1.13 -5.12 0.30
CA ARG A 122 -0.37 -5.80 1.34
C ARG A 122 -0.23 -7.28 1.05
N ASP A 123 -1.34 -7.95 0.73
CA ASP A 123 -1.36 -9.40 0.50
C ASP A 123 -0.58 -9.76 -0.76
N ARG A 124 -0.68 -8.96 -1.83
CA ARG A 124 0.14 -9.12 -3.04
C ARG A 124 1.63 -8.98 -2.74
N GLN A 125 2.02 -7.99 -1.94
CA GLN A 125 3.42 -7.80 -1.56
C GLN A 125 3.94 -8.95 -0.68
N ALA A 126 3.13 -9.45 0.24
CA ALA A 126 3.48 -10.62 1.04
C ALA A 126 3.72 -11.86 0.17
N GLN A 127 2.84 -12.13 -0.81
CA GLN A 127 3.02 -13.23 -1.77
C GLN A 127 4.29 -13.05 -2.61
N LEU A 128 4.56 -11.82 -3.07
CA LEU A 128 5.77 -11.52 -3.83
C LEU A 128 7.03 -11.83 -3.01
N LEU A 129 7.08 -11.41 -1.74
CA LEU A 129 8.20 -11.68 -0.85
C LEU A 129 8.43 -13.18 -0.63
N VAL A 130 7.36 -13.96 -0.43
CA VAL A 130 7.46 -15.43 -0.31
C VAL A 130 8.03 -16.03 -1.60
N SER A 131 7.47 -15.65 -2.76
CA SER A 131 7.93 -16.16 -4.06
C SER A 131 9.39 -15.79 -4.36
N LEU A 132 9.84 -14.60 -3.93
CA LEU A 132 11.21 -14.15 -4.09
C LEU A 132 12.15 -14.94 -3.17
N GLY A 133 11.72 -15.20 -1.93
CA GLY A 133 12.45 -16.06 -0.99
C GLY A 133 12.66 -17.47 -1.54
N GLU A 134 11.62 -18.06 -2.14
CA GLU A 134 11.70 -19.37 -2.79
C GLU A 134 12.66 -19.37 -3.98
N GLN A 135 12.61 -18.33 -4.83
CA GLN A 135 13.53 -18.18 -5.96
C GLN A 135 14.98 -18.03 -5.51
N VAL A 136 15.24 -17.22 -4.47
CA VAL A 136 16.58 -17.07 -3.88
C VAL A 136 17.09 -18.40 -3.32
N ALA A 137 16.25 -19.14 -2.61
CA ALA A 137 16.63 -20.45 -2.08
C ALA A 137 16.87 -21.49 -3.20
N ALA A 138 16.11 -21.44 -4.30
CA ALA A 138 16.34 -22.30 -5.46
C ALA A 138 17.66 -21.95 -6.17
N LEU A 139 17.92 -20.67 -6.42
CA LEU A 139 19.16 -20.20 -7.04
C LEU A 139 20.38 -20.51 -6.16
N SER A 140 20.28 -20.35 -4.84
CA SER A 140 21.35 -20.72 -3.90
C SER A 140 21.69 -22.21 -4.00
N ARG A 141 20.68 -23.09 -4.04
CA ARG A 141 20.89 -24.54 -4.24
C ARG A 141 21.54 -24.85 -5.59
N GLN A 142 21.12 -24.18 -6.65
CA GLN A 142 21.74 -24.33 -7.97
C GLN A 142 23.20 -23.86 -7.98
N ALA A 143 23.50 -22.75 -7.31
CA ALA A 143 24.87 -22.24 -7.21
C ALA A 143 25.78 -23.25 -6.51
N VAL A 144 25.36 -23.79 -5.36
CA VAL A 144 26.12 -24.83 -4.64
C VAL A 144 26.32 -26.07 -5.53
N GLN A 145 25.26 -26.56 -6.18
CA GLN A 145 25.37 -27.70 -7.09
C GLN A 145 26.35 -27.45 -8.24
N LYS A 146 26.37 -26.24 -8.80
CA LYS A 146 27.30 -25.86 -9.87
C LYS A 146 28.74 -25.75 -9.37
N THR A 147 28.95 -25.25 -8.16
CA THR A 147 30.27 -25.23 -7.52
C THR A 147 30.79 -26.65 -7.26
N ASP A 148 29.94 -27.55 -6.77
CA ASP A 148 30.31 -28.95 -6.56
C ASP A 148 30.67 -29.64 -7.88
N GLN A 149 29.88 -29.40 -8.94
CA GLN A 149 30.18 -29.89 -10.30
C GLN A 149 31.52 -29.36 -10.81
N ALA A 150 31.80 -28.07 -10.62
CA ALA A 150 33.06 -27.47 -11.04
C ALA A 150 34.26 -28.08 -10.30
N SER A 151 34.15 -28.26 -8.98
CA SER A 151 35.20 -28.89 -8.17
C SER A 151 35.45 -30.35 -8.57
N ALA A 152 34.40 -31.11 -8.89
CA ALA A 152 34.55 -32.48 -9.38
C ALA A 152 35.28 -32.53 -10.74
N ILE A 153 34.96 -31.61 -11.66
CA ILE A 153 35.65 -31.50 -12.94
C ILE A 153 37.12 -31.11 -12.74
N GLU A 154 37.40 -30.15 -11.86
CA GLU A 154 38.77 -29.73 -11.57
C GLU A 154 39.63 -30.89 -11.05
N LYS A 155 39.07 -31.68 -10.13
CA LYS A 155 39.74 -32.89 -9.63
C LYS A 155 39.99 -33.91 -10.76
N GLU A 156 39.01 -34.16 -11.61
CA GLU A 156 39.17 -35.07 -12.76
C GLU A 156 40.26 -34.58 -13.72
N VAL A 157 40.34 -33.26 -13.96
CA VAL A 157 41.38 -32.66 -14.80
C VAL A 157 42.76 -32.84 -14.18
N GLU A 158 42.88 -32.69 -12.86
CA GLU A 158 44.14 -32.92 -12.14
C GLU A 158 44.58 -34.39 -12.21
N ASP A 159 43.65 -35.33 -11.98
CA ASP A 159 43.91 -36.77 -12.09
C ASP A 159 44.37 -37.13 -13.52
N ARG A 160 43.66 -36.64 -14.55
CA ARG A 160 44.04 -36.84 -15.96
C ARG A 160 45.41 -36.25 -16.28
N ARG A 161 45.73 -35.08 -15.72
CA ARG A 161 47.04 -34.44 -15.93
C ARG A 161 48.16 -35.28 -15.31
N SER A 162 47.96 -35.81 -14.11
CA SER A 162 48.89 -36.73 -13.45
C SER A 162 49.11 -38.00 -14.28
N ASP A 163 48.03 -38.57 -14.82
CA ASP A 163 48.09 -39.75 -15.67
C ASP A 163 48.87 -39.51 -16.97
N VAL A 164 48.69 -38.36 -17.62
CA VAL A 164 49.46 -38.00 -18.81
C VAL A 164 50.96 -37.93 -18.49
N PHE A 165 51.35 -37.31 -17.38
CA PHE A 165 52.77 -37.27 -16.98
C PHE A 165 53.33 -38.67 -16.69
N ARG A 166 52.56 -39.51 -15.98
CA ARG A 166 52.95 -40.90 -15.73
C ARG A 166 53.16 -41.68 -17.02
N GLN A 167 52.24 -41.57 -17.97
CA GLN A 167 52.33 -42.23 -19.28
C GLN A 167 53.50 -41.71 -20.11
N GLN A 168 53.77 -40.41 -20.09
CA GLN A 168 54.93 -39.82 -20.75
C GLN A 168 56.24 -40.39 -20.21
N ASN A 169 56.38 -40.50 -18.89
CA ASN A 169 57.56 -41.10 -18.26
C ASN A 169 57.71 -42.58 -18.65
N GLN A 170 56.61 -43.35 -18.67
CA GLN A 170 56.63 -44.74 -19.11
C GLN A 170 57.05 -44.89 -20.59
N LEU A 171 56.56 -44.00 -21.46
CA LEU A 171 56.97 -43.98 -22.86
C LEU A 171 58.44 -43.65 -23.05
N GLU A 172 58.99 -42.73 -22.24
CA GLU A 172 60.40 -42.40 -22.27
C GLU A 172 61.28 -43.60 -21.85
N VAL A 173 60.89 -44.31 -20.78
CA VAL A 173 61.55 -45.54 -20.35
C VAL A 173 61.50 -46.61 -21.44
N LEU A 174 60.34 -46.84 -22.06
CA LEU A 174 60.20 -47.83 -23.13
C LEU A 174 61.05 -47.48 -24.36
N ARG A 175 61.17 -46.18 -24.71
CA ARG A 175 62.05 -45.73 -25.79
C ARG A 175 63.52 -45.97 -25.46
N ALA A 176 63.93 -45.72 -24.21
CA ALA A 176 65.29 -46.01 -23.76
C ALA A 176 65.59 -47.52 -23.79
N ASP A 177 64.65 -48.35 -23.33
CA ASP A 177 64.77 -49.81 -23.38
C ASP A 177 64.84 -50.32 -24.82
N GLN A 178 64.01 -49.79 -25.72
CA GLN A 178 64.06 -50.15 -27.14
C GLN A 178 65.44 -49.82 -27.75
N ALA A 179 66.01 -48.66 -27.45
CA ALA A 179 67.35 -48.29 -27.91
C ALA A 179 68.42 -49.25 -27.35
N ARG A 180 68.31 -49.63 -26.06
CA ARG A 180 69.21 -50.58 -25.42
C ARG A 180 69.11 -51.99 -26.04
N ILE A 181 67.91 -52.47 -26.29
CA ILE A 181 67.69 -53.75 -26.98
C ILE A 181 68.32 -53.72 -28.38
N GLY A 182 68.17 -52.60 -29.10
CA GLY A 182 68.83 -52.41 -30.40
C GLY A 182 70.36 -52.53 -30.32
N GLN A 183 70.98 -51.91 -29.31
CA GLN A 183 72.42 -52.02 -29.07
C GLN A 183 72.84 -53.46 -28.74
N ILE A 184 72.10 -54.14 -27.86
CA ILE A 184 72.38 -55.54 -27.50
C ILE A 184 72.25 -56.45 -28.72
N SER A 185 71.23 -56.24 -29.55
CA SER A 185 71.05 -57.00 -30.79
C SER A 185 72.23 -56.82 -31.74
N GLN A 186 72.75 -55.59 -31.90
CA GLN A 186 73.93 -55.36 -32.72
C GLN A 186 75.16 -56.06 -32.14
N GLN A 187 75.38 -55.96 -30.82
CA GLN A 187 76.47 -56.67 -30.15
C GLN A 187 76.38 -58.20 -30.32
N MET A 188 75.18 -58.77 -30.28
CA MET A 188 74.97 -60.19 -30.52
C MET A 188 75.31 -60.58 -31.97
N ILE A 189 74.94 -59.75 -32.95
CA ILE A 189 75.30 -59.98 -34.36
C ILE A 189 76.82 -59.95 -34.53
N ASP A 190 77.49 -58.93 -33.98
CA ASP A 190 78.94 -58.81 -34.05
C ASP A 190 79.66 -60.00 -33.38
N LEU A 191 79.13 -60.49 -32.24
CA LEU A 191 79.65 -61.68 -31.56
C LEU A 191 79.47 -62.97 -32.39
N ILE A 192 78.33 -63.14 -33.06
CA ILE A 192 78.09 -64.27 -33.95
C ILE A 192 79.11 -64.25 -35.10
N GLU A 193 79.30 -63.10 -35.75
CA GLU A 193 80.28 -62.95 -36.82
C GLU A 193 81.71 -63.26 -36.35
N GLN A 194 82.07 -62.81 -35.15
CA GLN A 194 83.37 -63.14 -34.55
C GLN A 194 83.53 -64.65 -34.31
N ILE A 195 82.51 -65.31 -33.74
CA ILE A 195 82.53 -66.75 -33.49
C ILE A 195 82.64 -67.53 -34.80
N ASP A 196 81.88 -67.14 -35.83
CA ASP A 196 81.95 -67.78 -37.15
C ASP A 196 83.34 -67.64 -37.78
N ALA A 197 83.94 -66.45 -37.71
CA ALA A 197 85.30 -66.22 -38.20
C ALA A 197 86.34 -67.06 -37.44
N ASP A 198 86.19 -67.22 -36.13
CA ASP A 198 87.08 -68.04 -35.31
C ASP A 198 86.88 -69.54 -35.55
N LEU A 199 85.64 -70.00 -35.77
CA LEU A 199 85.33 -71.36 -36.22
C LEU A 199 85.97 -71.66 -37.59
N GLU A 200 85.89 -70.72 -38.53
CA GLU A 200 86.55 -70.88 -39.83
C GLU A 200 88.07 -70.99 -39.69
N LYS A 201 88.69 -70.13 -38.86
CA LYS A 201 90.14 -70.23 -38.57
C LYS A 201 90.49 -71.58 -37.96
N ALA A 202 89.69 -72.07 -37.01
CA ALA A 202 89.89 -73.36 -36.38
C ALA A 202 89.77 -74.50 -37.42
N ARG A 203 88.75 -74.49 -38.28
CA ARG A 203 88.60 -75.45 -39.39
C ARG A 203 89.77 -75.40 -40.38
N ARG A 204 90.26 -74.20 -40.72
CA ARG A 204 91.45 -74.04 -41.58
C ARG A 204 92.69 -74.64 -40.93
N ARG A 205 92.91 -74.39 -39.63
CA ARG A 205 94.02 -75.00 -38.87
C ARG A 205 93.88 -76.51 -38.78
N GLU A 206 92.68 -77.03 -38.54
CA GLU A 206 92.41 -78.47 -38.54
C GLU A 206 92.79 -79.11 -39.88
N LYS A 207 92.35 -78.52 -41.01
CA LYS A 207 92.72 -78.99 -42.36
C LYS A 207 94.24 -78.97 -42.59
N GLN A 208 94.92 -77.90 -42.16
CA GLN A 208 96.38 -77.80 -42.26
C GLN A 208 97.09 -78.86 -41.41
N LEU A 209 96.62 -79.12 -40.19
CA LEU A 209 97.18 -80.15 -39.33
C LEU A 209 96.97 -81.55 -39.93
N ARG A 210 95.79 -81.85 -40.48
CA ARG A 210 95.53 -83.10 -41.20
C ARG A 210 96.47 -83.29 -42.39
N GLN A 211 96.71 -82.24 -43.17
CA GLN A 211 97.68 -82.27 -44.28
C GLN A 211 99.13 -82.47 -43.81
N GLN A 212 99.53 -81.93 -42.65
CA GLN A 212 100.88 -82.11 -42.09
C GLN A 212 101.09 -83.48 -41.44
N LEU A 213 100.03 -84.12 -40.94
CA LEU A 213 100.07 -85.43 -40.27
C LEU A 213 99.98 -86.63 -41.24
N GLY A 214 99.76 -86.40 -42.54
CA GLY A 214 99.84 -87.44 -43.55
C GLY A 214 98.72 -88.48 -43.51
N GLU A 215 97.51 -88.10 -43.10
CA GLU A 215 96.32 -88.94 -43.30
C GLU A 215 95.69 -88.62 -44.67
N ASP A 216 96.24 -89.24 -45.71
CA ASP A 216 95.54 -89.46 -46.98
C ASP A 216 94.47 -90.54 -46.76
N TYR A 217 93.21 -90.15 -46.99
CA TYR A 217 92.24 -90.99 -47.68
C TYR A 217 91.43 -90.12 -48.65
#